data_AF-A0A661IH80-F1
#
_entry.id   AF-A0A661IH80-F1
#
_cell.length_a   1.000
_cell.length_b   1.000
_cell.length_c   1.000
_cell.angle_alpha   90.00
_cell.angle_beta   90.00
_cell.angle_gamma   90.00
#
_symmetry.space_group_name_H-M   'P 1'
#
loop_
_entity.id
_entity.type
_entity.pdbx_description
1 polymer ?
#
loop_
_entity_poly.entity_id
_entity_poly.type
_entity_poly.pdbx_seq_one_letter_code
_entity_poly.pdbx_strand_id
1 'polypeptide(L)'
;MLTDFDPSRVHGTLLELSEVKKQIDLYLSRTIEERKKIPGLDPMRADTILAGAAILHTVMERLRRDSITVSTHGLRHGLLLERFG
;
A
#
# COMPACT_ATOMS: atom_id res chain seq x y z
N MET A 1 -13.35 6.56 0.55
CA MET A 1 -13.20 6.39 -0.91
C MET A 1 -12.26 7.47 -1.42
N LEU A 2 -11.18 7.06 -2.07
CA LEU A 2 -10.21 7.98 -2.70
C LEU A 2 -10.86 8.58 -3.96
N THR A 3 -11.07 9.90 -3.96
CA THR A 3 -11.80 10.60 -5.03
C THR A 3 -11.05 10.63 -6.36
N ASP A 4 -9.71 10.55 -6.32
CA ASP A 4 -8.83 10.70 -7.50
C ASP A 4 -7.91 9.50 -7.71
N PHE A 5 -8.29 8.32 -7.19
CA PHE A 5 -7.50 7.11 -7.36
C PHE A 5 -7.67 6.54 -8.78
N ASP A 6 -6.60 6.61 -9.57
CA ASP A 6 -6.50 5.97 -10.87
C ASP A 6 -5.59 4.72 -10.77
N PRO A 7 -6.16 3.50 -10.87
CA PRO A 7 -5.39 2.26 -10.78
C PRO A 7 -4.29 2.15 -11.84
N SER A 8 -4.47 2.75 -13.02
CA SER A 8 -3.52 2.65 -14.14
C SER A 8 -2.21 3.38 -13.85
N ARG A 9 -2.25 4.43 -13.03
CA ARG A 9 -1.08 5.20 -12.60
C ARG A 9 -0.26 4.50 -11.52
N VAL A 10 -0.84 3.52 -10.84
CA VAL A 10 -0.23 2.81 -9.71
C VAL A 10 0.19 1.39 -10.09
N HIS A 11 -0.57 0.74 -10.97
CA HIS A 11 -0.23 -0.60 -11.45
C HIS A 11 1.15 -0.63 -12.11
N GLY A 12 1.98 -1.61 -11.75
CA GLY A 12 3.31 -1.80 -12.32
C GLY A 12 4.39 -0.85 -11.80
N THR A 13 4.03 0.09 -10.92
CA THR A 13 5.01 1.01 -10.31
C THR A 13 5.94 0.29 -9.35
N LEU A 14 7.17 0.78 -9.23
CA LEU A 14 8.14 0.33 -8.23
C LEU A 14 7.95 1.11 -6.93
N LEU A 15 7.86 0.38 -5.82
CA LEU A 15 7.87 0.92 -4.47
C LEU A 15 9.13 0.46 -3.75
N GLU A 16 9.99 1.41 -3.41
CA GLU A 16 11.23 1.15 -2.68
C GLU A 16 10.98 0.92 -1.19
N LEU A 17 11.83 0.11 -0.57
CA LEU A 17 11.87 -0.12 0.87
C LEU A 17 12.06 1.18 1.65
N SER A 18 12.89 2.08 1.11
CA SER A 18 13.14 3.42 1.64
C SER A 18 11.84 4.22 1.75
N GLU A 19 10.96 4.10 0.76
CA GLU A 19 9.68 4.80 0.73
C GLU A 19 8.69 4.17 1.71
N VAL A 20 8.63 2.84 1.80
CA VAL A 20 7.83 2.15 2.83
C VAL A 20 8.22 2.63 4.23
N LYS A 21 9.53 2.76 4.50
CA LYS A 21 10.04 3.28 5.78
C LYS A 21 9.60 4.73 6.03
N LYS A 22 9.69 5.61 5.04
CA LYS A 22 9.19 7.00 5.17
C LYS A 22 7.69 7.04 5.48
N GLN A 23 6.89 6.17 4.87
CA GLN A 23 5.47 6.09 5.15
C GLN A 23 5.21 5.61 6.60
N ILE A 24 5.97 4.63 7.10
CA ILE A 24 5.90 4.20 8.50
C ILE A 24 6.22 5.38 9.44
N ASP A 25 7.32 6.10 9.19
CA ASP A 25 7.72 7.25 10.00
C ASP A 25 6.65 8.34 10.01
N LEU A 26 6.06 8.63 8.84
CA LEU A 26 4.92 9.55 8.70
C LEU A 26 3.73 9.09 9.55
N TYR A 27 3.32 7.82 9.45
CA TYR A 27 2.15 7.33 10.19
C TYR A 27 2.41 7.29 11.70
N LEU A 28 3.61 6.94 12.15
CA LEU A 28 3.99 6.96 13.56
C LEU A 28 3.93 8.38 14.16
N SER A 29 4.25 9.39 13.36
CA SER A 29 4.20 10.80 13.78
C SER A 29 2.79 11.40 13.89
N ARG A 30 1.74 10.63 13.53
CA ARG A 30 0.36 11.13 13.40
C ARG A 30 -0.63 10.29 14.19
N THR A 31 -1.56 10.98 14.85
CA THR A 31 -2.78 10.40 15.40
C THR A 31 -3.69 9.85 14.29
N ILE A 32 -4.65 9.01 14.65
CA ILE A 32 -5.62 8.46 13.70
C ILE A 32 -6.38 9.58 12.98
N GLU A 33 -6.81 10.63 13.70
CA GLU A 33 -7.54 11.77 13.11
C GLU A 33 -6.68 12.59 12.14
N GLU A 34 -5.38 12.71 12.38
CA GLU A 34 -4.46 13.33 11.42
C GLU A 34 -4.23 12.43 10.20
N ARG A 35 -4.11 11.10 10.39
CA ARG A 35 -3.94 10.16 9.28
C ARG A 35 -5.13 10.17 8.33
N LYS A 36 -6.35 10.31 8.84
CA LYS A 36 -7.57 10.47 8.01
C LYS A 36 -7.50 11.64 7.02
N LYS A 37 -6.61 12.61 7.26
CA LYS A 37 -6.42 13.80 6.42
C LYS A 37 -5.26 13.66 5.44
N ILE A 38 -4.51 12.56 5.47
CA ILE A 38 -3.39 12.32 4.54
C ILE A 38 -3.96 12.11 3.12
N PRO A 39 -3.58 12.93 2.13
CA PRO A 39 -4.01 12.74 0.75
C PRO A 39 -3.60 11.36 0.24
N GLY A 40 -4.51 10.66 -0.44
CA GLY A 40 -4.23 9.32 -0.96
C GLY A 40 -4.44 8.18 0.05
N LEU A 41 -4.69 8.48 1.34
CA LEU A 41 -5.05 7.47 2.33
C LEU A 41 -6.57 7.42 2.51
N ASP A 42 -7.17 6.24 2.35
CA ASP A 42 -8.60 6.08 2.67
C ASP A 42 -8.81 6.29 4.19
N PRO A 43 -9.68 7.22 4.62
CA PRO A 43 -9.93 7.46 6.05
C PRO A 43 -10.34 6.21 6.83
N MET A 44 -10.99 5.23 6.18
CA MET A 44 -11.37 3.96 6.79
C MET A 44 -10.18 3.04 7.09
N ARG A 45 -8.98 3.37 6.59
CA ARG A 45 -7.74 2.63 6.81
C ARG A 45 -6.77 3.34 7.74
N ALA A 46 -7.12 4.52 8.27
CA ALA A 46 -6.20 5.33 9.08
C ALA A 46 -5.70 4.61 10.35
N ASP A 47 -6.51 3.71 10.90
CA ASP A 47 -6.21 2.86 12.05
C ASP A 47 -5.26 1.70 11.70
N THR A 48 -5.40 1.11 10.51
CA THR A 48 -4.76 -0.14 10.07
C THR A 48 -3.55 0.07 9.15
N ILE A 49 -3.41 1.24 8.53
CA ILE A 49 -2.37 1.51 7.53
C ILE A 49 -0.95 1.32 8.07
N LEU A 50 -0.71 1.71 9.32
CA LEU A 50 0.59 1.56 9.97
C LEU A 50 0.97 0.08 10.11
N ALA A 51 0.02 -0.76 10.54
CA ALA A 51 0.25 -2.19 10.67
C ALA A 51 0.54 -2.84 9.30
N GLY A 52 -0.23 -2.46 8.27
CA GLY A 52 0.00 -2.94 6.90
C GLY A 52 1.39 -2.55 6.37
N ALA A 53 1.81 -1.30 6.58
CA ALA A 53 3.14 -0.84 6.17
C ALA A 53 4.27 -1.57 6.92
N ALA A 54 4.10 -1.82 8.23
CA ALA A 54 5.07 -2.57 9.03
C ALA A 54 5.22 -4.04 8.59
N ILE A 55 4.09 -4.69 8.24
CA ILE A 55 4.10 -6.05 7.67
C ILE A 55 4.87 -6.05 6.35
N LEU A 56 4.56 -5.12 5.44
CA LEU A 56 5.24 -5.02 4.15
C LEU A 56 6.76 -4.80 4.31
N HIS A 57 7.15 -3.83 5.14
CA HIS A 57 8.55 -3.56 5.45
C HIS A 57 9.27 -4.82 5.96
N THR A 58 8.64 -5.52 6.91
CA THR A 58 9.21 -6.76 7.48
C THR A 58 9.37 -7.84 6.42
N VAL A 59 8.39 -8.03 5.53
CA VAL A 59 8.48 -9.00 4.43
C VAL A 59 9.61 -8.64 3.47
N MET A 60 9.73 -7.37 3.09
CA MET A 60 10.79 -6.89 2.19
C MET A 60 12.19 -7.11 2.79
N GLU A 61 12.39 -6.76 4.07
CA GLU A 61 13.63 -7.01 4.82
C GLU A 61 13.97 -8.50 4.88
N ARG A 62 13.00 -9.35 5.24
CA ARG A 62 13.18 -10.82 5.34
C ARG A 62 13.54 -11.45 4.00
N LEU A 63 12.98 -10.94 2.91
CA LEU A 63 13.27 -11.39 1.54
C LEU A 63 14.50 -10.72 0.93
N ARG A 64 15.14 -9.78 1.63
CA ARG A 64 16.27 -8.96 1.14
C ARG A 64 15.96 -8.28 -0.19
N ARG A 65 14.81 -7.63 -0.27
CA ARG A 65 14.34 -6.90 -1.46
C ARG A 65 14.21 -5.42 -1.15
N ASP A 66 14.98 -4.61 -1.88
CA ASP A 66 14.97 -3.15 -1.74
C ASP A 66 13.80 -2.49 -2.47
N SER A 67 13.06 -3.24 -3.28
CA SER A 67 11.88 -2.76 -4.00
C SER A 67 10.89 -3.88 -4.30
N ILE A 68 9.62 -3.50 -4.43
CA ILE A 68 8.54 -4.36 -4.95
C ILE A 68 7.80 -3.67 -6.09
N THR A 69 7.16 -4.45 -6.96
CA THR A 69 6.24 -3.95 -7.97
C THR A 69 4.82 -3.97 -7.44
N VAL A 70 4.11 -2.84 -7.53
CA VAL A 70 2.72 -2.72 -7.07
C VAL A 70 1.77 -3.30 -8.11
N SER A 71 0.87 -4.18 -7.69
CA SER A 71 -0.25 -4.66 -8.50
C SER A 71 -1.57 -4.19 -7.92
N THR A 72 -2.40 -3.56 -8.76
CA THR A 72 -3.80 -3.25 -8.46
C THR A 72 -4.73 -4.45 -8.69
N HIS A 73 -4.22 -5.54 -9.29
CA HIS A 73 -4.95 -6.78 -9.48
C HIS A 73 -4.84 -7.65 -8.22
N GLY A 74 -5.98 -7.91 -7.58
CA GLY A 74 -6.10 -8.87 -6.47
C GLY A 74 -6.84 -10.16 -6.86
N LEU A 75 -7.28 -10.91 -5.84
CA LEU A 75 -7.95 -12.21 -5.96
C LEU A 75 -9.06 -12.26 -7.02
N ARG A 76 -9.89 -11.21 -7.13
CA ARG A 76 -10.98 -11.15 -8.12
C ARG A 76 -10.49 -11.26 -9.56
N HIS A 77 -9.34 -10.64 -9.87
CA HIS A 77 -8.73 -10.75 -11.20
C HIS A 77 -8.14 -12.14 -11.42
N GLY A 78 -7.53 -12.72 -10.37
CA GLY A 78 -7.05 -14.10 -10.41
C GLY A 78 -8.18 -15.10 -10.70
N LEU A 79 -9.34 -14.96 -10.03
CA LEU A 79 -10.50 -15.81 -10.26
C LEU A 79 -11.08 -15.66 -11.67
N LEU A 80 -11.09 -14.44 -12.21
CA LEU A 80 -11.53 -14.20 -13.59
C LEU A 80 -10.61 -14.87 -14.60
N LEU A 81 -9.29 -14.76 -14.41
CA LEU A 81 -8.30 -15.44 -15.25
C LEU A 81 -8.42 -16.95 -15.14
N GLU A 82 -8.56 -17.50 -13.93
CA GLU A 82 -8.71 -18.94 -13.72
C GLU A 82 -9.96 -19.50 -14.40
N ARG A 83 -11.08 -18.76 -14.38
CA ARG A 83 -12.37 -19.24 -14.91
C ARG A 83 -12.56 -19.02 -16.41
N PHE A 84 -11.89 -18.02 -16.99
CA PHE A 84 -12.16 -17.56 -18.37
C PHE A 84 -10.91 -17.26 -19.21
N GLY A 85 -9.71 -17.38 -18.67
CA GLY A 85 -8.44 -17.17 -19.38
C GLY A 85 -7.84 -18.48 -19.86
#